data_AF-A0A448XKZ7-F1
#
_entry.id   AF-A0A448XKZ7-F1
#
_cell.length_a   1.000
_cell.length_b   1.000
_cell.length_c   1.000
_cell.angle_alpha   90.00
_cell.angle_beta   90.00
_cell.angle_gamma   90.00
#
_symmetry.space_group_name_H-M   'P 1'
#
loop_
_entity.id
_entity.type
_entity.pdbx_description
1 polymer ?
#
loop_
_entity_poly.entity_id
_entity_poly.type
_entity_poly.pdbx_seq_one_letter_code
_entity_poly.pdbx_strand_id
1 'polypeptide(L)'
;MRDSDSDSSSDDGSDWDESEEESDDEEGTIMDLDMCPPGCDQGDYDNTVAQREKRLDVEDEMAEEKKLLEVWRKEVEALTKKQRVVEIGLNQAEAELEAFQVMLITVCFIIIQSSFLVLSQSLSCSVKSVGSLPRPPISLDSCHHICPTRGVIRSPLCLAD
;
A
#
# COMPACT_ATOMS: atom_id res chain seq x y z
N MET A 1 -10.58 13.46 -3.20
CA MET A 1 -10.86 13.47 -1.74
C MET A 1 -10.76 14.90 -1.28
N ARG A 2 -11.63 15.33 -0.36
CA ARG A 2 -11.86 16.74 0.01
C ARG A 2 -10.97 17.08 1.20
N ASP A 3 -10.17 18.15 1.08
CA ASP A 3 -9.39 18.73 2.17
C ASP A 3 -10.28 19.23 3.31
N SER A 4 -9.77 19.09 4.53
CA SER A 4 -10.40 19.39 5.81
C SER A 4 -9.57 20.49 6.48
N ASP A 5 -10.18 21.63 6.78
CA ASP A 5 -9.68 22.60 7.76
C ASP A 5 -10.89 23.24 8.44
N SER A 6 -11.18 22.79 9.67
CA SER A 6 -12.09 23.47 10.59
C SER A 6 -11.58 23.25 12.00
N ASP A 7 -10.46 23.90 12.28
CA ASP A 7 -9.95 24.13 13.63
C ASP A 7 -10.48 25.49 14.10
N SER A 8 -11.41 25.48 15.05
CA SER A 8 -11.75 26.67 15.84
C SER A 8 -12.37 26.21 17.16
N SER A 9 -11.47 25.94 18.10
CA SER A 9 -11.62 26.09 19.54
C SER A 9 -12.78 27.01 19.99
N SER A 10 -13.64 26.50 20.87
CA SER A 10 -14.36 27.32 21.84
C SER A 10 -14.50 26.50 23.12
N ASP A 11 -13.39 26.47 23.86
CA ASP A 11 -13.28 26.08 25.25
C ASP A 11 -13.99 27.15 26.09
N ASP A 12 -15.29 26.99 26.31
CA ASP A 12 -16.05 27.82 27.26
C ASP A 12 -15.84 27.24 28.66
N GLY A 13 -14.62 27.45 29.16
CA GLY A 13 -14.27 27.30 30.56
C GLY A 13 -15.09 28.30 31.35
N SER A 14 -16.23 27.84 31.88
CA SER A 14 -16.97 28.58 32.90
C SER A 14 -16.11 28.61 34.15
N ASP A 15 -15.43 29.74 34.29
CA ASP A 15 -14.69 30.18 35.47
C ASP A 15 -15.70 30.25 36.63
N TRP A 16 -15.74 29.19 37.45
CA TRP A 16 -16.49 29.20 38.69
C TRP A 16 -15.75 30.15 39.63
N ASP A 17 -16.21 31.39 39.64
CA ASP A 17 -15.79 32.46 40.56
C ASP A 17 -15.89 31.95 42.00
N GLU A 18 -14.74 31.48 42.51
CA GLU A 18 -14.52 31.05 43.88
C GLU A 18 -14.60 32.30 44.75
N SER A 19 -15.83 32.69 45.09
CA SER A 19 -16.09 33.65 46.15
C SER A 19 -15.60 33.02 47.45
N GLU A 20 -14.34 33.31 47.79
CA GLU A 20 -13.73 33.08 49.10
C GLU A 20 -14.46 33.93 50.16
N GLU A 21 -15.65 33.48 50.56
CA GLU A 21 -16.28 33.91 51.79
C GLU A 21 -15.61 33.15 52.95
N GLU A 22 -14.52 33.73 53.43
CA GLU A 22 -13.82 33.39 54.68
C GLU A 22 -14.81 33.48 55.86
N SER A 23 -15.60 32.42 56.06
CA SER A 23 -16.43 32.23 57.24
C SER A 23 -15.58 31.56 58.31
N ASP A 24 -14.88 32.42 59.06
CA ASP A 24 -14.19 32.14 60.32
C ASP A 24 -15.21 31.82 61.42
N ASP A 25 -15.86 30.65 61.32
CA ASP A 25 -16.71 30.09 62.37
C ASP A 25 -16.12 28.74 62.84
N GLU A 26 -15.39 28.85 63.95
CA GLU A 26 -15.26 27.90 65.06
C GLU A 26 -15.19 26.39 64.75
N GLU A 27 -14.03 25.81 65.06
CA GLU A 27 -13.90 24.38 65.41
C GLU A 27 -14.56 23.43 64.40
N GLY A 28 -14.13 23.54 63.13
CA GLY A 28 -14.43 22.60 62.07
C GLY A 28 -13.96 21.20 62.44
N THR A 29 -14.78 20.50 63.21
CA THR A 29 -14.66 19.08 63.45
C THR A 29 -14.60 18.46 62.07
N ILE A 30 -13.45 17.89 61.70
CA ILE A 30 -13.29 17.05 60.52
C ILE A 30 -14.31 15.93 60.74
N MET A 31 -15.52 16.12 60.23
CA MET A 31 -16.58 15.15 60.35
C MET A 31 -16.14 13.98 59.49
N ASP A 32 -15.89 12.86 60.15
CA ASP A 32 -15.52 11.63 59.47
C ASP A 32 -16.61 11.31 58.45
N LEU A 33 -16.26 11.32 57.16
CA LEU A 33 -17.19 11.06 56.05
C LEU A 33 -17.72 9.63 56.07
N ASP A 34 -17.14 8.80 56.95
CA ASP A 34 -17.49 7.41 57.24
C ASP A 34 -18.43 7.27 58.45
N MET A 35 -18.92 8.36 59.05
CA MET A 35 -19.95 8.36 60.09
C MET A 35 -21.31 8.90 59.60
N CYS A 36 -22.42 8.18 59.87
CA CYS A 36 -23.77 8.69 59.63
C CYS A 36 -24.08 9.83 60.61
N PRO A 37 -24.54 11.00 60.12
CA PRO A 37 -24.90 12.11 60.99
C PRO A 37 -26.12 11.77 61.87
N PRO A 38 -26.28 12.46 63.01
CA PRO A 38 -27.40 12.20 63.92
C PRO A 38 -28.75 12.44 63.23
N GLY A 39 -29.65 11.45 63.28
CA GLY A 39 -30.97 11.51 62.65
C GLY A 39 -31.01 11.09 61.17
N CYS A 40 -29.88 10.65 60.61
CA CYS A 40 -29.85 10.05 59.27
C CYS A 40 -30.39 8.61 59.31
N ASP A 41 -31.21 8.26 58.32
CA ASP A 41 -31.68 6.88 58.16
C ASP A 41 -30.51 6.00 57.72
N GLN A 42 -30.32 4.87 58.42
CA GLN A 42 -29.17 4.00 58.17
C GLN A 42 -29.18 3.43 56.75
N GLY A 43 -30.36 3.17 56.15
CA GLY A 43 -30.46 2.65 54.80
C GLY A 43 -29.98 3.63 53.73
N ASP A 44 -30.29 4.92 53.90
CA ASP A 44 -29.83 5.97 53.00
C ASP A 44 -28.31 6.19 53.11
N TYR A 45 -27.77 6.04 54.32
CA TYR A 45 -26.33 6.11 54.56
C TYR A 45 -25.57 4.98 53.87
N ASP A 46 -25.98 3.73 54.11
CA ASP A 46 -25.33 2.55 53.53
C ASP A 46 -25.39 2.58 52.00
N ASN A 47 -26.51 3.05 51.43
CA ASN A 47 -26.66 3.25 49.98
C ASN A 47 -25.70 4.33 49.46
N THR A 48 -25.56 5.44 50.19
CA THR A 48 -24.62 6.51 49.82
C THR A 48 -23.17 6.01 49.82
N VAL A 49 -22.78 5.23 50.82
CA VAL A 49 -21.44 4.61 50.89
C VAL A 49 -21.23 3.66 49.71
N ALA A 50 -22.17 2.76 49.44
CA ALA A 50 -22.08 1.83 48.32
C ALA A 50 -22.00 2.54 46.96
N GLN A 51 -22.71 3.67 46.79
CA GLN A 51 -22.62 4.48 45.58
C GLN A 51 -21.25 5.18 45.44
N ARG A 52 -20.64 5.61 46.55
CA ARG A 52 -19.29 6.20 46.55
C ARG A 52 -18.26 5.17 46.14
N GLU A 53 -18.30 3.97 46.73
CA GLU A 53 -17.40 2.87 46.38
C GLU A 53 -17.54 2.51 44.89
N LYS A 54 -18.78 2.31 44.42
CA LYS A 54 -19.03 2.01 43.01
C LYS A 54 -18.54 3.12 42.06
N ARG A 55 -18.65 4.39 42.46
CA ARG A 55 -18.12 5.50 41.67
C ARG A 55 -16.60 5.44 41.59
N LEU A 56 -15.92 5.17 42.70
CA LEU A 56 -14.46 5.04 42.73
C LEU A 56 -13.98 3.90 41.84
N ASP A 57 -14.63 2.74 41.90
CA ASP A 57 -14.31 1.60 41.02
C ASP A 57 -14.37 1.98 39.53
N VAL A 58 -15.43 2.71 39.15
CA VAL A 58 -15.61 3.18 37.76
C VAL A 58 -14.60 4.26 37.39
N GLU A 59 -14.28 5.19 38.29
CA GLU A 59 -13.26 6.22 38.07
C GLU A 59 -11.87 5.62 37.87
N ASP A 60 -11.51 4.61 38.67
CA ASP A 60 -10.26 3.88 38.56
C ASP A 60 -10.20 3.08 37.24
N GLU A 61 -11.25 2.34 36.89
CA GLU A 61 -11.33 1.61 35.61
C GLU A 61 -11.21 2.57 34.42
N MET A 62 -11.93 3.70 34.44
CA MET A 62 -11.81 4.73 33.40
C MET A 62 -10.39 5.31 33.32
N ALA A 63 -9.71 5.50 34.46
CA ALA A 63 -8.34 6.01 34.47
C ALA A 63 -7.35 4.98 33.90
N GLU A 64 -7.54 3.69 34.16
CA GLU A 64 -6.75 2.60 33.59
C GLU A 64 -6.98 2.48 32.08
N GLU A 65 -8.24 2.51 31.63
CA GLU A 65 -8.58 2.48 30.21
C GLU A 65 -7.97 3.66 29.45
N LYS A 66 -8.01 4.87 30.02
CA LYS A 66 -7.36 6.06 29.43
C LYS A 66 -5.85 5.88 29.27
N LYS A 67 -5.18 5.29 30.27
CA LYS A 67 -3.75 4.97 30.18
C LYS A 67 -3.48 3.95 29.05
N LEU A 68 -4.31 2.92 28.93
CA LEU A 68 -4.20 1.92 27.85
C LEU A 68 -4.42 2.56 26.47
N LEU A 69 -5.45 3.40 26.31
CA LEU A 69 -5.69 4.14 25.07
C LEU A 69 -4.48 4.97 24.64
N GLU A 70 -3.81 5.63 25.59
CA GLU A 70 -2.61 6.41 25.29
C GLU A 70 -1.43 5.54 24.86
N VAL A 71 -1.27 4.35 25.45
CA VAL A 71 -0.27 3.36 25.02
C VAL A 71 -0.58 2.90 23.59
N TRP A 72 -1.82 2.47 23.32
CA TRP A 72 -2.23 2.03 22.00
C TRP A 72 -2.09 3.12 20.93
N ARG A 73 -2.39 4.39 21.27
CA ARG A 73 -2.18 5.53 20.37
C ARG A 73 -0.71 5.65 19.96
N LYS A 74 0.21 5.57 20.92
CA LYS A 74 1.66 5.58 20.65
C LYS A 74 2.11 4.39 19.82
N GLU A 75 1.55 3.21 20.08
CA GLU A 75 1.85 1.99 19.29
C GLU A 75 1.38 2.12 17.85
N VAL A 76 0.17 2.64 17.61
CA VAL A 76 -0.34 2.92 16.26
C VAL A 76 0.59 3.89 15.53
N GLU A 77 0.96 5.01 16.15
CA GLU A 77 1.90 5.96 15.54
C GLU A 77 3.25 5.31 15.21
N ALA A 78 3.78 4.48 16.10
CA ALA A 78 5.03 3.76 15.89
C ALA A 78 4.91 2.75 14.75
N LEU A 79 3.82 2.00 14.67
CA LEU A 79 3.55 1.05 13.60
C LEU A 79 3.34 1.74 12.25
N THR A 80 2.63 2.86 12.21
CA THR A 80 2.46 3.66 10.99
C THR A 80 3.81 4.18 10.48
N LYS A 81 4.70 4.64 11.37
CA LYS A 81 6.06 5.04 10.98
C LYS A 81 6.84 3.87 10.38
N LYS A 82 6.79 2.69 11.00
CA LYS A 82 7.43 1.46 10.47
C LYS A 82 6.86 1.07 9.12
N GLN A 83 5.54 1.13 8.95
CA GLN A 83 4.86 0.81 7.70
C GLN A 83 5.34 1.71 6.56
N ARG A 84 5.43 3.03 6.78
CA ARG A 84 5.95 3.97 5.75
C ARG A 84 7.38 3.64 5.33
N VAL A 85 8.24 3.26 6.27
CA VAL A 85 9.63 2.87 5.95
C VAL A 85 9.65 1.63 5.06
N VAL A 86 8.81 0.62 5.37
CA VAL A 86 8.69 -0.59 4.57
C VAL A 86 8.14 -0.28 3.17
N GLU A 87 7.12 0.57 3.08
CA GLU A 87 6.50 0.97 1.82
C GLU A 87 7.48 1.71 0.90
N ILE A 88 8.27 2.64 1.44
CA ILE A 88 9.32 3.33 0.69
C ILE A 88 10.36 2.33 0.18
N GLY A 89 10.81 1.39 1.03
CA GLY A 89 11.78 0.37 0.64
C GLY A 89 11.25 -0.56 -0.45
N LEU A 90 9.98 -0.93 -0.37
CA LEU A 90 9.31 -1.74 -1.39
C LEU A 90 9.23 -1.00 -2.73
N ASN A 91 8.75 0.24 -2.73
CA ASN A 91 8.64 1.06 -3.95
C ASN A 91 10.02 1.29 -4.60
N GLN A 92 11.06 1.49 -3.80
CA GLN A 92 12.43 1.63 -4.31
C GLN A 92 12.92 0.34 -4.97
N ALA A 93 12.71 -0.81 -4.32
CA ALA A 93 13.10 -2.11 -4.87
C ALA A 93 12.34 -2.44 -6.16
N GLU A 94 11.05 -2.12 -6.23
CA GLU A 94 10.24 -2.27 -7.44
C GLU A 94 10.75 -1.37 -8.57
N ALA A 95 11.01 -0.09 -8.31
CA ALA A 95 11.54 0.84 -9.31
C ALA A 95 12.91 0.39 -9.86
N GLU A 96 13.80 -0.11 -9.00
CA GLU A 96 15.09 -0.67 -9.41
C GLU A 96 14.90 -1.91 -10.30
N LEU A 97 14.00 -2.81 -9.92
CA LEU A 97 13.68 -4.01 -10.70
C LEU A 97 13.14 -3.65 -12.10
N GLU A 98 12.21 -2.70 -12.19
CA GLU A 98 11.67 -2.21 -13.45
C GLU A 98 12.77 -1.57 -14.32
N ALA A 99 13.64 -0.77 -13.72
CA ALA A 99 14.77 -0.19 -14.44
C ALA A 99 15.70 -1.27 -15.01
N PHE A 100 16.00 -2.33 -14.24
CA PHE A 100 16.78 -3.47 -14.73
C PHE A 100 16.09 -4.18 -15.90
N GLN A 101 14.77 -4.41 -15.81
CA GLN A 101 14.02 -5.04 -16.89
C GLN A 101 14.04 -4.21 -18.18
N VAL A 102 13.80 -2.90 -18.08
CA VAL A 102 13.83 -1.98 -19.22
C VAL A 102 15.22 -1.95 -19.86
N MET A 103 16.28 -1.90 -19.04
CA MET A 103 17.66 -1.97 -19.54
C MET A 103 17.92 -3.27 -20.30
N LEU A 104 17.55 -4.42 -19.72
CA LEU A 104 17.73 -5.72 -20.37
C LEU A 104 16.97 -5.82 -21.69
N ILE A 105 15.71 -5.39 -21.74
CA ILE A 105 14.91 -5.39 -22.96
C ILE A 105 15.57 -4.53 -24.04
N THR A 106 16.04 -3.33 -23.66
CA THR A 106 16.72 -2.41 -24.59
C THR A 106 18.01 -3.02 -25.14
N VAL A 107 18.84 -3.63 -24.29
CA VAL A 107 20.08 -4.30 -24.70
C VAL A 107 19.78 -5.49 -25.61
N CYS A 108 18.83 -6.34 -25.25
CA CYS A 108 18.40 -7.46 -26.09
C CYS A 108 17.93 -6.98 -27.46
N PHE A 109 17.12 -5.92 -27.50
CA PHE A 109 16.64 -5.35 -28.76
C PHE A 109 17.80 -4.86 -29.65
N ILE A 110 18.77 -4.14 -29.09
CA ILE A 110 19.96 -3.67 -29.81
C ILE A 110 20.77 -4.84 -30.37
N ILE A 111 21.00 -5.89 -29.56
CA ILE A 111 21.75 -7.07 -29.98
C ILE A 111 21.03 -7.77 -31.15
N ILE A 112 19.73 -8.01 -31.01
CA ILE A 112 18.92 -8.68 -32.05
C ILE A 112 18.91 -7.87 -33.35
N GLN A 113 18.70 -6.55 -33.28
CA GLN A 113 18.75 -5.68 -34.46
C GLN A 113 20.12 -5.70 -35.14
N SER A 114 21.20 -5.63 -34.36
CA SER A 114 22.57 -5.67 -34.88
C SER A 114 22.85 -7.00 -35.60
N SER A 115 22.46 -8.13 -34.99
CA SER A 115 22.58 -9.45 -35.62
C SER A 115 21.78 -9.56 -36.92
N PHE A 116 20.56 -9.03 -36.96
CA PHE A 116 19.72 -9.01 -38.16
C PHE A 116 20.35 -8.17 -39.29
N LEU A 117 20.91 -7.00 -38.96
CA LEU A 117 21.62 -6.14 -39.91
C LEU A 117 22.87 -6.82 -40.49
N VAL A 118 23.63 -7.56 -39.68
CA VAL A 118 24.80 -8.32 -40.16
C VAL A 118 24.36 -9.46 -41.08
N LEU A 119 23.32 -10.21 -40.70
CA LEU A 119 22.76 -11.28 -41.54
C LEU A 119 22.28 -10.75 -42.88
N SER A 120 21.46 -9.69 -42.90
CA SER A 120 20.94 -9.12 -44.16
C SER A 120 22.05 -8.65 -45.12
N GLN A 121 23.12 -8.05 -44.61
CA GLN A 121 24.28 -7.67 -45.41
C GLN A 121 24.98 -8.88 -46.02
N SER A 122 25.18 -9.95 -45.24
CA SER A 122 25.81 -11.19 -45.73
C SER A 122 25.01 -11.85 -46.87
N LEU A 123 23.67 -11.87 -46.79
CA LEU A 123 22.81 -12.37 -47.87
C LEU A 123 22.87 -11.46 -49.12
N SER A 124 22.96 -10.14 -48.93
CA SER A 124 23.02 -9.18 -50.05
C SER A 124 24.32 -9.25 -50.86
N CYS A 125 25.43 -9.66 -50.23
CA CYS A 125 26.73 -9.82 -50.91
C CYS A 125 26.75 -11.04 -51.84
N SER A 126 25.96 -12.07 -51.57
CA SER A 126 25.96 -13.31 -52.38
C SER A 126 25.21 -13.17 -53.71
N VAL A 127 24.30 -12.19 -53.85
CA VAL A 127 23.47 -12.00 -55.06
C VAL A 127 24.16 -11.14 -56.13
N LYS A 128 25.20 -10.37 -55.78
CA LYS A 128 25.87 -9.45 -56.72
C LYS A 128 26.99 -10.07 -57.56
N SER A 129 27.31 -11.37 -57.37
CA SER A 129 28.43 -12.04 -58.06
C SER A 129 28.05 -12.88 -59.29
N VAL A 130 26.79 -12.88 -59.74
CA VAL A 130 26.35 -13.58 -60.97
C VAL A 130 25.84 -12.55 -61.98
N GLY A 131 26.74 -11.71 -62.49
CA GLY A 131 26.38 -10.54 -63.27
C GLY A 131 27.40 -10.15 -64.34
N SER A 132 28.01 -11.11 -65.02
CA SER A 132 28.68 -10.86 -66.32
C SER A 132 29.01 -12.17 -67.03
N LEU A 133 28.01 -12.85 -67.60
CA LEU A 133 28.23 -13.76 -68.73
C LEU A 133 27.70 -13.13 -70.02
N PRO A 134 28.46 -13.15 -71.13
CA PRO A 134 28.00 -12.66 -72.42
C PRO A 134 26.87 -13.53 -72.96
N ARG A 135 25.83 -12.89 -73.49
CA ARG A 135 24.65 -13.48 -74.12
C ARG A 135 25.04 -14.17 -75.44
N PRO A 136 24.83 -15.49 -75.64
CA PRO A 136 24.92 -16.09 -76.98
C PRO A 136 23.62 -15.87 -77.77
N PRO A 137 23.68 -15.88 -79.11
CA PRO A 137 22.53 -15.57 -79.96
C PRO A 137 21.57 -16.76 -80.05
N ILE A 138 20.30 -16.38 -80.23
CA ILE A 138 19.14 -17.17 -80.58
C ILE A 138 19.40 -18.24 -81.68
N SER A 139 18.97 -19.47 -81.39
CA SER A 139 18.63 -20.49 -82.39
C SER A 139 17.35 -21.18 -81.93
N LEU A 140 16.30 -20.99 -82.73
CA LEU A 140 15.07 -21.76 -82.71
C LEU A 140 15.37 -23.12 -83.35
N ASP A 141 15.09 -24.23 -82.65
CA ASP A 141 14.40 -25.35 -83.28
C ASP A 141 13.68 -26.25 -82.26
N SER A 142 12.59 -26.83 -82.76
CA SER A 142 11.55 -27.59 -82.06
C SER A 142 11.99 -28.99 -81.66
N CYS A 143 11.50 -29.48 -80.51
CA CYS A 143 10.87 -30.80 -80.44
C CYS A 143 10.04 -30.95 -79.15
N HIS A 144 8.92 -31.64 -79.32
CA HIS A 144 7.72 -31.67 -78.51
C HIS A 144 7.76 -32.72 -77.37
N HIS A 145 6.86 -32.53 -76.41
CA HIS A 145 6.07 -33.56 -75.67
C HIS A 145 6.68 -34.32 -74.47
N ILE A 146 6.13 -34.04 -73.26
CA ILE A 146 5.31 -34.92 -72.39
C ILE A 146 5.41 -34.49 -70.90
N CYS A 147 4.31 -33.88 -70.41
CA CYS A 147 3.54 -34.08 -69.14
C CYS A 147 4.24 -34.31 -67.78
N PRO A 148 3.50 -34.23 -66.64
CA PRO A 148 2.42 -33.32 -66.25
C PRO A 148 2.61 -32.77 -64.80
N THR A 149 1.55 -32.09 -64.36
CA THR A 149 1.28 -31.40 -63.11
C THR A 149 1.31 -32.25 -61.81
N ARG A 150 1.40 -31.51 -60.68
CA ARG A 150 0.68 -31.73 -59.41
C ARG A 150 1.38 -32.54 -58.30
N GLY A 151 2.20 -31.85 -57.50
CA GLY A 151 2.56 -32.27 -56.14
C GLY A 151 1.70 -31.53 -55.10
N VAL A 152 0.83 -32.27 -54.42
CA VAL A 152 -0.05 -31.81 -53.35
C VAL A 152 0.77 -31.58 -52.07
N ILE A 153 0.76 -30.36 -51.53
CA ILE A 153 1.23 -30.11 -50.15
C ILE A 153 0.09 -30.50 -49.21
N ARG A 154 0.24 -31.64 -48.52
CA ARG A 154 -0.53 -31.96 -47.31
C ARG A 154 0.09 -31.21 -46.13
N SER A 155 -0.73 -30.48 -45.39
CA SER A 155 -0.49 -30.10 -43.98
C SER A 155 -1.61 -30.74 -43.12
N PRO A 156 -1.58 -30.55 -41.79
CA PRO A 156 -1.02 -31.44 -40.78
C PRO A 156 -2.09 -32.32 -40.11
N LEU A 157 -1.71 -33.50 -39.61
CA LEU A 157 -2.57 -34.25 -38.69
C LEU A 157 -2.29 -33.81 -37.26
N CYS A 158 -3.34 -33.28 -36.63
CA CYS A 158 -3.51 -33.23 -35.19
C CYS A 158 -3.44 -34.66 -34.63
N LEU A 159 -2.65 -34.85 -33.56
CA LEU A 159 -2.80 -36.00 -32.67
C LEU A 159 -3.37 -35.46 -31.36
N ALA A 160 -4.62 -35.82 -31.11
CA ALA A 160 -5.22 -35.81 -29.79
C ALA A 160 -5.04 -37.22 -29.22
N ASP A 161 -4.35 -37.33 -28.09
CA ASP A 161 -4.80 -37.97 -26.85
C ASP A 161 -3.80 -37.58 -25.73
#